data_AF-A0A944BX81-F1
#
_entry.id   AF-A0A944BX81-F1
#
_cell.length_a   1.000
_cell.length_b   1.000
_cell.length_c   1.000
_cell.angle_alpha   90.00
_cell.angle_beta   90.00
_cell.angle_gamma   90.00
#
_symmetry.space_group_name_H-M   'P 1'
#
loop_
_entity.id
_entity.type
_entity.pdbx_description
1 polymer ?
#
loop_
_entity_poly.entity_id
_entity_poly.type
_entity_poly.pdbx_seq_one_letter_code
_entity_poly.pdbx_strand_id
1 'polypeptide(L)'
;MFKLLGDGVVYAGDQNLNKIQDLFYPIIMILRQEKEGDINYQRKDNDVVIQTPQGEELLRVSASLFLEEAEKLLKATHENDGAFAIPKTEAFMNRIYCHSLKAKSSDKTDIRIILHDRRTKMNSELGFSIKSQLGGDSTLLNASKSTNFNFKIEGAQFSDEEINGINSLNPKRN
;
A
#
# COMPACT_ATOMS: atom_id res chain seq x y z
N MET A 1 -4.40 -4.83 -3.00
CA MET A 1 -4.27 -5.98 -3.92
C MET A 1 -5.58 -6.32 -4.62
N PHE A 2 -6.65 -6.65 -3.90
CA PHE A 2 -7.92 -7.08 -4.52
C PHE A 2 -8.46 -6.11 -5.58
N LYS A 3 -8.55 -4.82 -5.25
CA LYS A 3 -8.97 -3.80 -6.21
C LYS A 3 -8.12 -3.78 -7.49
N LEU A 4 -6.80 -3.89 -7.35
CA LEU A 4 -5.86 -3.94 -8.47
C LEU A 4 -6.06 -5.20 -9.34
N LEU A 5 -6.21 -6.36 -8.73
CA LEU A 5 -6.48 -7.61 -9.45
C LEU A 5 -7.85 -7.60 -10.14
N GLY A 6 -8.85 -7.00 -9.51
CA GLY A 6 -10.17 -6.82 -10.09
C GLY A 6 -10.15 -5.89 -11.30
N ASP A 7 -9.58 -4.69 -11.14
CA ASP A 7 -9.51 -3.67 -12.20
C ASP A 7 -8.55 -4.07 -13.33
N GLY A 8 -7.47 -4.78 -13.01
CA GLY A 8 -6.46 -5.23 -13.98
C GLY A 8 -5.57 -4.12 -14.54
N VAL A 9 -5.65 -2.90 -14.00
CA VAL A 9 -4.87 -1.73 -14.44
C VAL A 9 -4.45 -0.87 -13.24
N VAL A 10 -3.31 -0.19 -13.38
CA VAL A 10 -2.88 0.89 -12.47
C VAL A 10 -2.91 2.20 -13.24
N TYR A 11 -3.46 3.26 -12.65
CA TYR A 11 -3.44 4.59 -13.24
C TYR A 11 -2.35 5.45 -12.61
N ALA A 12 -1.77 6.34 -13.40
CA ALA A 12 -0.92 7.39 -12.88
C ALA A 12 -1.76 8.44 -12.13
N GLY A 13 -1.18 9.02 -11.08
CA GLY A 13 -1.72 10.17 -10.37
C GLY A 13 -1.01 11.46 -10.75
N ASP A 14 -1.74 12.58 -10.76
CA ASP A 14 -1.14 13.91 -10.86
C ASP A 14 -0.61 14.40 -9.49
N GLN A 15 -0.08 15.63 -9.46
CA GLN A 15 0.43 16.26 -8.23
C GLN A 15 -0.63 16.44 -7.13
N ASN A 16 -1.91 16.42 -7.51
CA ASN A 16 -3.06 16.56 -6.60
C ASN A 16 -3.66 15.18 -6.25
N LEU A 17 -2.97 14.08 -6.60
CA LEU A 17 -3.40 12.70 -6.39
C LEU A 17 -4.65 12.31 -7.19
N ASN A 18 -5.03 13.10 -8.21
CA ASN A 18 -6.12 12.75 -9.10
C ASN A 18 -5.64 11.75 -10.15
N LYS A 19 -6.53 10.83 -10.49
CA LYS A 19 -6.33 9.83 -11.54
C LYS A 19 -6.20 10.50 -12.91
N ILE A 20 -5.11 10.24 -13.62
CA ILE A 20 -4.94 10.64 -15.03
C ILE A 20 -5.58 9.54 -15.90
N GLN A 21 -6.77 9.81 -16.42
CA GLN A 21 -7.59 8.77 -17.11
C GLN A 21 -6.88 8.13 -18.30
N ASP A 22 -6.12 8.92 -19.07
CA ASP A 22 -5.46 8.44 -20.30
C ASP A 22 -4.06 7.85 -20.05
N LEU A 23 -3.59 7.83 -18.80
CA LEU A 23 -2.30 7.27 -18.43
C LEU A 23 -2.46 6.11 -17.46
N PHE A 24 -2.48 4.90 -18.01
CA PHE A 24 -2.63 3.67 -17.26
C PHE A 24 -1.72 2.55 -17.79
N TYR A 25 -1.48 1.61 -16.90
CA TYR A 25 -0.59 0.48 -17.09
C TYR A 25 -1.36 -0.81 -16.78
N PRO A 26 -1.65 -1.66 -17.79
CA PRO A 26 -2.20 -2.97 -17.55
C PRO A 26 -1.33 -3.79 -16.60
N ILE A 27 -1.98 -4.45 -15.65
CA ILE A 27 -1.34 -5.37 -14.71
C ILE A 27 -1.23 -6.72 -15.39
N ILE A 28 -0.01 -7.22 -15.52
CA ILE A 28 0.25 -8.60 -15.95
C ILE A 28 0.10 -9.53 -14.76
N MET A 29 0.81 -9.25 -13.66
CA MET A 29 0.71 -10.02 -12.43
C MET A 29 1.18 -9.26 -11.20
N ILE A 30 0.70 -9.68 -10.04
CA ILE A 30 1.20 -9.24 -8.73
C ILE A 30 2.04 -10.37 -8.14
N LEU A 31 3.23 -10.04 -7.67
CA LEU A 31 4.19 -10.99 -7.09
C LEU A 31 4.14 -10.85 -5.56
N ARG A 32 4.02 -11.97 -4.85
CA ARG A 32 3.97 -11.98 -3.38
C ARG A 32 4.89 -13.04 -2.81
N GLN A 33 5.57 -12.67 -1.73
CA GLN A 33 6.32 -13.60 -0.89
C GLN A 33 5.44 -14.01 0.28
N GLU A 34 4.92 -15.23 0.27
CA GLU A 34 4.16 -15.77 1.40
C GLU A 34 5.05 -16.67 2.25
N LYS A 35 4.56 -17.09 3.43
CA LYS A 35 5.33 -17.95 4.34
C LYS A 35 5.62 -19.32 3.74
N GLU A 36 4.70 -19.84 2.95
CA GLU A 36 4.76 -21.18 2.36
C GLU A 36 5.45 -21.19 0.98
N GLY A 37 5.81 -20.01 0.46
CA GLY A 37 6.45 -19.85 -0.83
C GLY A 37 6.00 -18.58 -1.54
N ASP A 38 6.69 -18.25 -2.63
CA ASP A 38 6.29 -17.13 -3.48
C ASP A 38 5.07 -17.52 -4.31
N ILE A 39 4.13 -16.59 -4.49
CA ILE A 39 2.88 -16.79 -5.24
C ILE A 39 2.70 -15.65 -6.24
N ASN A 40 2.32 -16.02 -7.46
CA ASN A 40 2.04 -15.09 -8.55
C ASN A 40 0.54 -15.02 -8.82
N TYR A 41 0.00 -13.80 -8.88
CA TYR A 41 -1.41 -13.52 -9.17
C TYR A 41 -1.48 -12.87 -10.55
N GLN A 42 -1.68 -13.68 -11.60
CA GLN A 42 -1.68 -13.23 -12.98
C GLN A 42 -3.08 -12.82 -13.45
N ARG A 43 -3.20 -11.67 -14.09
CA ARG A 43 -4.44 -11.23 -14.72
C ARG A 43 -4.57 -11.87 -16.10
N LYS A 44 -5.66 -12.60 -16.35
CA LYS A 44 -6.03 -13.13 -17.68
C LYS A 44 -7.50 -12.83 -17.97
N ASP A 45 -7.79 -11.99 -18.95
CA ASP A 45 -9.15 -11.64 -19.41
C ASP A 45 -10.10 -11.20 -18.29
N ASN A 46 -10.99 -12.09 -17.81
CA ASN A 46 -11.93 -11.85 -16.72
C ASN A 46 -11.59 -12.61 -15.43
N ASP A 47 -10.44 -13.27 -15.40
CA ASP A 47 -9.96 -14.07 -14.28
C ASP A 47 -8.62 -13.59 -13.73
N VAL A 48 -8.35 -14.03 -12.50
CA VAL A 48 -7.05 -14.02 -11.87
C VAL A 48 -6.61 -15.47 -11.70
N VAL A 49 -5.44 -15.78 -12.24
CA VAL A 49 -4.79 -17.07 -12.13
C VAL A 49 -3.75 -16.99 -11.02
N ILE A 50 -3.97 -17.76 -9.97
CA ILE A 50 -3.02 -17.94 -8.87
C ILE A 50 -2.11 -19.11 -9.26
N GLN A 51 -0.80 -18.85 -9.30
CA GLN A 51 0.16 -19.83 -9.78
C GLN A 51 1.48 -19.75 -9.00
N THR A 52 2.24 -20.83 -9.04
CA THR A 52 3.61 -20.87 -8.52
C THR A 52 4.54 -19.97 -9.37
N PRO A 53 5.75 -19.64 -8.87
CA PRO A 53 6.73 -18.88 -9.66
C PRO A 53 7.12 -19.56 -10.97
N GLN A 54 7.00 -20.88 -11.03
CA GLN A 54 7.28 -21.71 -12.21
C GLN A 54 6.12 -21.74 -13.22
N GLY A 55 4.98 -21.13 -12.87
CA GLY A 55 3.80 -21.04 -13.74
C GLY A 55 2.80 -22.20 -13.60
N GLU A 56 2.91 -23.02 -12.56
CA GLU A 56 1.91 -24.04 -12.25
C GLU A 56 0.64 -23.38 -11.70
N GLU A 57 -0.47 -23.51 -12.43
CA GLU A 57 -1.76 -22.96 -12.02
C GLU A 57 -2.33 -23.73 -10.82
N LEU A 58 -2.48 -23.03 -9.69
CA LEU A 58 -3.02 -23.58 -8.45
C LEU A 58 -4.52 -23.36 -8.34
N LEU A 59 -4.97 -22.17 -8.77
CA LEU A 59 -6.37 -21.77 -8.68
C LEU A 59 -6.68 -20.69 -9.71
N ARG A 60 -7.92 -20.67 -10.18
CA ARG A 60 -8.48 -19.63 -11.04
C ARG A 60 -9.75 -19.07 -10.42
N VAL A 61 -9.82 -17.75 -10.34
CA VAL A 61 -10.95 -17.04 -9.73
C VAL A 61 -11.33 -15.84 -10.59
N SER A 62 -12.62 -15.59 -10.76
CA SER A 62 -13.07 -14.41 -11.51
C SER A 62 -12.60 -13.11 -10.86
N ALA A 63 -12.16 -12.17 -11.68
CA ALA A 63 -11.76 -10.83 -11.27
C ALA A 63 -12.89 -10.06 -10.58
N SER A 64 -14.16 -10.33 -10.91
CA SER A 64 -15.30 -9.70 -10.25
C SER A 64 -15.36 -10.03 -8.76
N LEU A 65 -14.99 -11.25 -8.36
CA LEU A 65 -14.97 -11.64 -6.96
C LEU A 65 -13.93 -10.85 -6.15
N PHE A 66 -12.80 -10.48 -6.76
CA PHE A 66 -11.82 -9.59 -6.13
C PHE A 66 -12.37 -8.18 -5.96
N LEU A 67 -13.19 -7.68 -6.89
CA LEU A 67 -13.85 -6.39 -6.74
C LEU A 67 -14.87 -6.40 -5.60
N GLU A 68 -15.69 -7.46 -5.52
CA GLU A 68 -16.65 -7.63 -4.43
C GLU A 68 -15.96 -7.68 -3.05
N GLU A 69 -14.86 -8.43 -2.92
CA GLU A 69 -14.10 -8.50 -1.67
C GLU A 69 -13.39 -7.16 -1.36
N ALA A 70 -12.94 -6.42 -2.38
CA ALA A 70 -12.39 -5.09 -2.17
C ALA A 70 -13.43 -4.10 -1.64
N GLU A 71 -14.66 -4.13 -2.15
CA GLU A 71 -15.76 -3.29 -1.68
C GLU A 71 -16.18 -3.64 -0.25
N LYS A 72 -16.28 -4.95 0.06
CA LYS A 72 -16.56 -5.43 1.42
C LYS A 72 -15.50 -4.95 2.42
N LEU A 73 -14.22 -5.07 2.06
CA LEU A 73 -13.12 -4.58 2.88
C LEU A 73 -13.22 -3.07 3.13
N LEU A 74 -13.41 -2.28 2.06
CA LEU A 74 -13.50 -0.83 2.16
C LEU A 74 -14.65 -0.39 3.07
N LYS A 75 -15.83 -1.01 2.88
CA LYS A 75 -16.99 -0.75 3.73
C LYS A 75 -16.70 -1.07 5.20
N ALA A 76 -16.13 -2.25 5.47
CA ALA A 76 -15.80 -2.65 6.83
C ALA A 76 -14.77 -1.70 7.48
N THR A 77 -13.79 -1.19 6.72
CA THR A 77 -12.82 -0.20 7.23
C THR A 77 -13.41 1.18 7.52
N HIS A 78 -14.53 1.55 6.90
CA HIS A 78 -15.23 2.80 7.21
C HIS A 78 -16.16 2.65 8.42
N GLU A 79 -16.69 1.45 8.65
CA GLU A 79 -17.69 1.19 9.70
C GLU A 79 -17.07 0.84 11.06
N ASN A 80 -15.75 0.59 11.13
CA ASN A 80 -15.07 0.13 12.33
C ASN A 80 -13.81 0.97 12.61
N ASP A 81 -13.57 1.25 13.89
CA ASP A 81 -12.36 1.89 14.38
C ASP A 81 -11.38 0.87 14.97
N GLY A 82 -10.08 1.13 14.83
CA GLY A 82 -9.03 0.29 15.43
C GLY A 82 -8.87 -1.06 14.75
N ALA A 83 -8.44 -2.07 15.50
CA ALA A 83 -8.21 -3.42 14.99
C ALA A 83 -9.48 -4.27 15.11
N PHE A 84 -9.91 -4.88 14.01
CA PHE A 84 -11.10 -5.72 13.94
C PHE A 84 -10.89 -6.89 12.96
N ALA A 85 -11.74 -7.90 13.05
CA ALA A 85 -11.68 -9.11 12.22
C ALA A 85 -12.72 -9.08 11.11
N ILE A 86 -12.40 -9.66 9.94
CA ILE A 86 -13.33 -9.82 8.82
C ILE A 86 -13.27 -11.29 8.35
N PRO A 87 -13.92 -12.23 9.06
CA PRO A 87 -13.72 -13.67 8.84
C PRO A 87 -14.01 -14.15 7.42
N LYS A 88 -15.00 -13.54 6.75
CA LYS A 88 -15.36 -13.89 5.36
C LYS A 88 -14.22 -13.56 4.39
N THR A 89 -13.63 -12.38 4.54
CA THR A 89 -12.52 -11.97 3.70
C THR A 89 -11.24 -12.71 4.05
N GLU A 90 -10.99 -13.02 5.32
CA GLU A 90 -9.89 -13.89 5.73
C GLU A 90 -10.02 -15.30 5.12
N ALA A 91 -11.22 -15.86 5.06
CA ALA A 91 -11.46 -17.13 4.38
C ALA A 91 -11.18 -17.03 2.87
N PHE A 92 -11.56 -15.93 2.22
CA PHE A 92 -11.22 -15.70 0.82
C PHE A 92 -9.71 -15.56 0.59
N MET A 93 -9.03 -14.79 1.44
CA MET A 93 -7.57 -14.64 1.43
C MET A 93 -6.85 -15.98 1.52
N ASN A 94 -7.24 -16.83 2.49
CA ASN A 94 -6.66 -18.16 2.64
C ASN A 94 -6.92 -19.05 1.42
N ARG A 95 -8.13 -18.98 0.84
CA ARG A 95 -8.48 -19.74 -0.37
C ARG A 95 -7.59 -19.38 -1.56
N ILE A 96 -7.15 -18.14 -1.68
CA ILE A 96 -6.30 -17.67 -2.79
C ILE A 96 -4.81 -17.72 -2.46
N TYR A 97 -4.39 -18.45 -1.41
CA TYR A 97 -3.00 -18.56 -0.98
C TYR A 97 -2.37 -17.22 -0.55
N CYS A 98 -3.17 -16.32 0.03
CA CYS A 98 -2.72 -15.06 0.60
C CYS A 98 -2.83 -15.11 2.12
N HIS A 99 -1.71 -15.37 2.82
CA HIS A 99 -1.72 -15.60 4.27
C HIS A 99 -1.16 -14.42 5.08
N SER A 100 -0.44 -13.51 4.43
CA SER A 100 0.15 -12.34 5.07
C SER A 100 -0.48 -11.03 4.59
N LEU A 101 -0.92 -10.21 5.54
CA LEU A 101 -1.45 -8.86 5.25
C LEU A 101 -0.35 -7.81 5.07
N LYS A 102 0.83 -8.04 5.65
CA LYS A 102 1.93 -7.07 5.69
C LYS A 102 3.17 -7.65 5.01
N ALA A 103 3.87 -6.81 4.26
CA ALA A 103 5.23 -7.09 3.83
C ALA A 103 6.16 -7.27 5.05
N LYS A 104 7.30 -7.94 4.86
CA LYS A 104 8.34 -8.02 5.89
C LYS A 104 8.78 -6.60 6.24
N SER A 105 8.96 -6.29 7.52
CA SER A 105 9.36 -4.95 7.98
C SER A 105 10.71 -4.46 7.42
N SER A 106 11.53 -5.37 6.89
CA SER A 106 12.79 -5.06 6.22
C SER A 106 12.64 -4.66 4.75
N ASP A 107 11.49 -4.91 4.11
CA ASP A 107 11.21 -4.48 2.74
C ASP A 107 10.36 -3.19 2.78
N LYS A 108 10.82 -2.15 2.08
CA LYS A 108 10.08 -0.88 1.94
C LYS A 108 8.95 -0.97 0.92
N THR A 109 8.90 -2.08 0.19
CA THR A 109 7.94 -2.35 -0.87
C THR A 109 6.72 -3.04 -0.29
N ASP A 110 5.57 -2.39 -0.37
CA ASP A 110 4.30 -2.97 0.09
C ASP A 110 3.73 -3.97 -0.94
N ILE A 111 4.00 -3.73 -2.23
CA ILE A 111 3.53 -4.58 -3.33
C ILE A 111 4.49 -4.56 -4.52
N ARG A 112 4.68 -5.72 -5.15
CA ARG A 112 5.43 -5.85 -6.42
C ARG A 112 4.50 -6.24 -7.54
N ILE A 113 4.57 -5.52 -8.66
CA ILE A 113 3.65 -5.67 -9.77
C ILE A 113 4.46 -5.69 -11.07
N ILE A 114 4.15 -6.65 -11.95
CA ILE A 114 4.59 -6.62 -13.34
C ILE A 114 3.55 -5.85 -14.14
N LEU A 115 3.95 -4.70 -14.65
CA LEU A 115 3.12 -3.82 -15.47
C LEU A 115 3.54 -3.90 -16.94
N HIS A 116 2.56 -3.76 -17.84
CA HIS A 116 2.80 -3.62 -19.27
C HIS A 116 2.79 -2.14 -19.67
N ASP A 117 3.89 -1.65 -20.22
CA ASP A 117 3.95 -0.32 -20.80
C ASP A 117 3.51 -0.40 -22.28
N ARG A 118 2.32 0.16 -22.56
CA ARG A 118 1.73 0.17 -23.91
C ARG A 118 2.52 0.99 -24.92
N ARG A 119 3.33 1.95 -24.48
CA ARG A 119 4.15 2.83 -25.34
C ARG A 119 5.44 2.12 -25.75
N THR A 120 6.15 1.54 -24.78
CA THR A 120 7.42 0.85 -25.05
C THR A 120 7.27 -0.63 -25.41
N LYS A 121 6.07 -1.19 -25.22
CA LYS A 121 5.74 -2.62 -25.37
C LYS A 121 6.50 -3.54 -24.43
N MET A 122 7.09 -2.99 -23.38
CA MET A 122 7.87 -3.74 -22.39
C MET A 122 7.03 -4.11 -21.17
N ASN A 123 7.38 -5.22 -20.52
CA ASN A 123 6.91 -5.55 -19.20
C ASN A 123 7.99 -5.17 -18.19
N SER A 124 7.61 -4.55 -17.08
CA SER A 124 8.55 -4.15 -16.03
C SER A 124 8.03 -4.55 -14.66
N GLU A 125 8.89 -5.18 -13.85
CA GLU A 125 8.63 -5.40 -12.43
C GLU A 125 8.90 -4.11 -11.67
N LEU A 126 7.88 -3.62 -10.96
CA LEU A 126 7.95 -2.41 -10.16
C LEU A 126 7.48 -2.67 -8.74
N GLY A 127 8.24 -2.16 -7.77
CA GLY A 127 7.87 -2.12 -6.36
C GLY A 127 7.18 -0.81 -6.01
N PHE A 128 6.05 -0.89 -5.31
CA PHE A 128 5.30 0.28 -4.84
C PHE A 128 5.19 0.28 -3.31
N SER A 129 5.27 1.47 -2.74
CA SER A 129 4.81 1.74 -1.38
C SER A 129 3.37 2.29 -1.44
N ILE A 130 2.50 1.84 -0.54
CA ILE A 130 1.09 2.21 -0.50
C ILE A 130 0.83 3.07 0.73
N LYS A 131 0.22 4.25 0.53
CA LYS A 131 -0.27 5.10 1.61
C LYS A 131 -1.78 5.26 1.48
N SER A 132 -2.48 5.13 2.61
CA SER A 132 -3.92 5.35 2.69
C SER A 132 -4.18 6.67 3.42
N GLN A 133 -5.18 7.43 2.95
CA GLN A 133 -5.72 8.62 3.62
C GLN A 133 -7.11 8.37 4.23
N LEU A 134 -7.49 7.09 4.42
CA LEU A 134 -8.82 6.71 4.92
C LEU A 134 -9.05 7.06 6.40
N GLY A 135 -8.02 7.03 7.23
CA GLY A 135 -8.12 7.29 8.68
C GLY A 135 -7.78 8.72 9.12
N GLY A 136 -7.29 9.56 8.21
CA GLY A 136 -6.79 10.91 8.50
C GLY A 136 -5.59 11.27 7.63
N ASP A 137 -5.13 12.52 7.75
CA ASP A 137 -3.95 12.99 7.02
C ASP A 137 -2.72 12.15 7.37
N SER A 138 -1.92 11.83 6.36
CA SER A 138 -0.64 11.17 6.57
C SER A 138 0.22 12.02 7.51
N THR A 139 0.75 11.40 8.57
CA THR A 139 1.70 12.09 9.44
C THR A 139 2.91 12.53 8.63
N LEU A 140 3.32 13.79 8.81
CA LEU A 140 4.46 14.38 8.09
C LEU A 140 5.74 13.53 8.28
N LEU A 141 5.88 12.94 9.48
CA LEU A 141 6.87 11.91 9.77
C LEU A 141 6.37 10.93 10.84
N ASN A 142 6.96 9.74 10.86
CA ASN A 142 6.90 8.82 12.00
C ASN A 142 8.02 9.18 12.99
N ALA A 143 7.73 10.11 13.91
CA ALA A 143 8.72 10.54 14.89
C ALA A 143 9.08 9.39 15.83
N SER A 144 10.37 9.09 15.96
CA SER A 144 10.89 8.09 16.89
C SER A 144 11.68 8.76 18.02
N LYS A 145 12.30 7.98 18.91
CA LYS A 145 13.24 8.53 19.91
C LYS A 145 14.46 9.22 19.29
N SER A 146 14.85 8.88 18.06
CA SER A 146 15.99 9.49 17.38
C SER A 146 15.62 10.67 16.49
N THR A 147 14.33 11.00 16.38
CA THR A 147 13.91 12.16 15.58
C THR A 147 14.09 13.45 16.38
N ASN A 148 15.04 14.27 15.96
CA ASN A 148 15.29 15.60 16.50
C ASN A 148 14.89 16.67 15.47
N PHE A 149 14.25 17.73 15.94
CA PHE A 149 13.98 18.93 15.15
C PHE A 149 14.81 20.08 15.70
N ASN A 150 15.54 20.77 14.82
CA ASN A 150 16.19 22.02 15.13
C ASN A 150 15.45 23.13 14.39
N PHE A 151 15.01 24.14 15.14
CA PHE A 151 14.33 25.30 14.59
C PHE A 151 15.22 26.53 14.75
N LYS A 152 15.09 27.48 13.83
CA LYS A 152 15.66 28.82 13.93
C LYS A 152 14.52 29.82 13.93
N ILE A 153 14.46 30.68 14.94
CA ILE A 153 13.50 31.78 15.00
C ILE A 153 14.18 33.01 14.40
N GLU A 154 13.54 33.63 13.42
CA GLU A 154 14.02 34.85 12.77
C GLU A 154 13.09 36.02 13.08
N GLY A 155 13.62 37.25 13.11
CA GLY A 155 12.82 38.46 13.31
C GLY A 155 12.50 38.82 14.77
N ALA A 156 13.08 38.12 15.74
CA ALA A 156 12.99 38.45 17.16
C ALA A 156 14.40 38.62 17.76
N GLN A 157 14.52 39.52 18.74
CA GLN A 157 15.73 39.69 19.56
C GLN A 157 15.45 39.02 20.90
N PHE A 158 16.25 38.03 21.25
CA PHE A 158 16.14 37.31 22.53
C PHE A 158 17.38 37.60 23.37
N SER A 159 17.22 37.76 24.68
CA SER A 159 18.33 37.74 25.62
C SER A 159 18.89 36.32 25.77
N ASP A 160 20.11 36.18 26.29
CA ASP A 160 20.71 34.87 26.57
C ASP A 160 19.86 34.04 27.55
N GLU A 161 19.16 34.69 28.48
CA GLU A 161 18.26 34.06 29.43
C GLU A 161 17.01 33.49 28.74
N GLU A 162 16.43 34.23 27.78
CA GLU A 162 15.30 33.78 26.97
C GLU A 162 15.70 32.63 26.04
N ILE A 163 16.88 32.71 25.42
CA ILE A 163 17.42 31.63 24.56
C ILE A 163 17.59 30.35 25.37
N ASN A 164 18.21 30.44 26.55
CA ASN A 164 18.40 29.30 27.43
C ASN A 164 17.06 28.74 27.93
N GLY A 165 16.10 29.62 28.23
CA GLY A 165 14.74 29.23 28.59
C GLY A 165 14.08 28.40 27.50
N ILE A 166 14.07 28.88 26.26
CA ILE A 166 13.49 28.20 25.09
C ILE A 166 14.17 26.85 24.85
N ASN A 167 15.50 26.80 24.85
CA ASN A 167 16.26 25.56 24.61
C ASN A 167 16.10 24.51 25.71
N SER A 168 15.65 24.90 26.92
CA SER A 168 15.40 24.00 28.04
C SER A 168 13.99 23.41 28.08
N LEU A 169 13.08 23.86 27.19
CA LEU A 169 11.71 23.35 27.13
C LEU A 169 11.70 21.85 26.80
N ASN A 170 11.17 21.03 27.72
CA ASN A 170 10.99 19.59 27.54
C ASN A 170 9.51 19.21 27.77
N PRO A 171 8.60 19.62 26.87
CA PRO A 171 7.19 19.28 27.00
C PRO A 171 7.01 17.76 26.95
N LYS A 172 6.07 17.24 27.75
CA LYS A 172 5.73 15.81 27.71
C LYS A 172 5.23 15.47 26.30
N ARG A 173 5.84 14.44 25.71
CA ARG A 173 5.33 13.77 24.52
C ARG A 173 3.96 13.17 24.87
N ASN A 174 2.88 13.71 24.29
CA ASN A 174 1.59 13.04 24.24
C ASN A 174 1.66 11.85 23.26
#